data_AF-T0Z6Q9-F1
#
_entry.id   AF-T0Z6Q9-F1
#
_cell.length_a   1.000
_cell.length_b   1.000
_cell.length_c   1.000
_cell.angle_alpha   90.00
_cell.angle_beta   90.00
_cell.angle_gamma   90.00
#
_symmetry.space_group_name_H-M   'P 1'
#
loop_
_entity.id
_entity.type
_entity.pdbx_description
1 polymer ?
#
loop_
_entity_poly.entity_id
_entity_poly.type
_entity_poly.pdbx_seq_one_letter_code
_entity_poly.pdbx_strand_id
1 'polypeptide(L)'
;RDGHPFVWRGVGVLFYAGAFMVLAISPAFIVIIIFMVISTMGENFTSPTTQTVVTLIAPVDKRGTYIGAYSFYTSFGSFAGSVLGLLMLSFFSGITPLFWILIGTGTFVVAALYVLLDSKFRATSLSGSPAA
;
A
#
# COMPACT_ATOMS: atom_id res chain seq x y z
N ARG A 1 -19.15 -13.79 -5.82
CA ARG A 1 -19.35 -12.35 -5.49
C ARG A 1 -17.94 -11.81 -5.36
N ASP A 2 -17.40 -11.44 -6.49
CA ASP A 2 -15.97 -11.50 -6.72
C ASP A 2 -15.42 -10.20 -6.19
N GLY A 3 -14.98 -10.22 -4.93
CA GLY A 3 -14.34 -9.07 -4.33
C GLY A 3 -13.15 -8.68 -5.20
N HIS A 4 -12.92 -7.39 -5.39
CA HIS A 4 -11.75 -6.85 -6.07
C HIS A 4 -10.64 -6.57 -5.04
N PRO A 5 -9.97 -7.58 -4.45
CA PRO A 5 -9.09 -7.36 -3.30
C PRO A 5 -7.91 -6.44 -3.65
N PHE A 6 -7.44 -6.48 -4.91
CA PHE A 6 -6.35 -5.63 -5.39
C PHE A 6 -6.77 -4.16 -5.53
N VAL A 7 -7.96 -3.89 -6.06
CA VAL A 7 -8.51 -2.52 -6.15
C VAL A 7 -8.77 -1.94 -4.77
N TRP A 8 -9.38 -2.70 -3.86
CA TRP A 8 -9.64 -2.24 -2.50
C TRP A 8 -8.34 -1.92 -1.75
N ARG A 9 -7.30 -2.71 -1.96
CA ARG A 9 -5.97 -2.41 -1.44
C ARG A 9 -5.40 -1.13 -2.05
N GLY A 10 -5.52 -0.94 -3.38
CA GLY A 10 -5.11 0.30 -4.05
C GLY A 10 -5.82 1.55 -3.52
N VAL A 11 -7.12 1.45 -3.24
CA VAL A 11 -7.89 2.54 -2.60
C VAL A 11 -7.33 2.86 -1.21
N GLY A 12 -7.05 1.85 -0.38
CA GLY A 12 -6.41 2.06 0.92
C GLY A 12 -5.06 2.77 0.83
N VAL A 13 -4.22 2.37 -0.13
CA VAL A 13 -2.92 3.03 -0.39
C VAL A 13 -3.09 4.47 -0.89
N LEU A 14 -4.16 4.76 -1.63
CA LEU A 14 -4.48 6.13 -2.07
C LEU A 14 -4.82 7.05 -0.88
N PHE A 15 -5.53 6.54 0.13
CA PHE A 15 -5.75 7.28 1.39
C PHE A 15 -4.41 7.60 2.08
N TYR A 16 -3.48 6.64 2.16
CA TYR A 16 -2.14 6.91 2.70
C TYR A 16 -1.39 7.97 1.91
N ALA A 17 -1.42 7.92 0.58
CA ALA A 17 -0.79 8.94 -0.26
C ALA A 17 -1.34 10.35 0.05
N GLY A 18 -2.66 10.47 0.14
CA GLY A 18 -3.33 11.72 0.52
C GLY A 18 -2.96 12.17 1.94
N ALA A 19 -2.89 11.25 2.89
CA ALA A 19 -2.49 11.54 4.27
C ALA A 19 -1.07 12.14 4.32
N PHE A 20 -0.11 11.57 3.59
CA PHE A 20 1.24 12.12 3.53
C PHE A 20 1.28 13.52 2.89
N MET A 21 0.45 13.80 1.87
CA MET A 21 0.36 15.14 1.30
C MET A 21 -0.15 16.18 2.30
N VAL A 22 -1.06 15.79 3.20
CA VAL A 22 -1.55 16.69 4.26
C VAL A 22 -0.41 17.13 5.19
N LEU A 23 0.55 16.26 5.49
CA LEU A 23 1.73 16.60 6.30
C LEU A 23 2.67 17.62 5.64
N ALA A 24 2.54 17.86 4.33
CA ALA A 24 3.33 18.86 3.63
C ALA A 24 2.86 20.31 3.89
N ILE A 25 1.65 20.51 4.43
CA ILE A 25 1.04 21.85 4.56
C ILE A 25 1.70 22.65 5.69
N SER A 26 1.69 22.10 6.91
CA SER A 26 2.21 22.77 8.11
C SER A 26 2.26 21.80 9.29
N PRO A 27 3.25 21.92 10.21
CA PRO A 27 3.34 21.09 11.41
C PRO A 27 2.35 21.50 12.52
N ALA A 28 1.10 21.80 12.17
CA ALA A 28 0.06 22.12 13.14
C ALA A 28 -0.54 20.85 13.74
N PHE A 29 -0.90 20.89 15.03
CA PHE A 29 -1.52 19.75 15.72
C PHE A 29 -2.77 19.22 14.99
N ILE A 30 -3.58 20.13 14.44
CA ILE A 30 -4.77 19.78 13.67
C ILE A 30 -4.43 19.00 12.38
N VAL A 31 -3.31 19.31 11.73
CA VAL A 31 -2.85 18.62 10.51
C VAL A 31 -2.43 17.19 10.85
N ILE A 32 -1.80 16.97 12.01
CA ILE A 32 -1.43 15.64 12.50
C ILE A 32 -2.67 14.80 12.81
N ILE A 33 -3.71 15.40 13.42
CA ILE A 33 -4.99 14.70 13.64
C ILE A 33 -5.62 14.28 12.31
N ILE A 34 -5.67 15.18 11.33
CA ILE A 34 -6.22 14.87 10.00
C ILE A 34 -5.42 13.73 9.35
N PHE A 35 -4.08 13.78 9.44
CA PHE A 35 -3.22 12.69 8.97
C PHE A 35 -3.58 11.35 9.63
N MET A 36 -3.72 11.30 10.96
CA MET A 36 -4.08 10.06 11.66
C MET A 36 -5.44 9.53 11.20
N VAL A 37 -6.47 10.38 11.08
CA VAL A 37 -7.80 9.96 10.62
C VAL A 37 -7.73 9.36 9.22
N ILE A 38 -7.11 10.05 8.25
CA ILE A 38 -7.03 9.60 6.86
C ILE A 38 -6.20 8.31 6.74
N SER A 39 -5.05 8.26 7.44
CA SER A 39 -4.17 7.09 7.40
C SER A 39 -4.80 5.85 8.03
N THR A 40 -5.51 5.97 9.15
CA THR A 40 -6.26 4.87 9.77
C THR A 40 -7.40 4.38 8.87
N MET A 41 -8.08 5.28 8.15
CA MET A 41 -9.07 4.86 7.14
C MET A 41 -8.41 4.02 6.05
N GLY A 42 -7.25 4.44 5.52
CA GLY A 42 -6.47 3.67 4.55
C GLY A 42 -6.02 2.31 5.06
N GLU A 43 -5.60 2.24 6.32
CA GLU A 43 -5.18 1.01 7.00
C GLU A 43 -6.29 -0.05 7.00
N ASN A 44 -7.51 0.37 7.33
CA ASN A 44 -8.67 -0.51 7.42
C ASN A 44 -9.05 -1.15 6.08
N PHE A 45 -8.74 -0.53 4.95
CA PHE A 45 -8.90 -1.15 3.62
C PHE A 45 -7.75 -2.10 3.26
N THR A 46 -6.55 -1.86 3.79
CA THR A 46 -5.32 -2.58 3.42
C THR A 46 -5.13 -3.87 4.24
N SER A 47 -5.51 -3.85 5.52
CA SER A 47 -5.35 -4.98 6.44
C SER A 47 -6.12 -6.26 6.01
N PRO A 48 -7.46 -6.23 5.79
CA PRO A 48 -8.23 -7.44 5.48
C PRO A 48 -7.92 -8.01 4.09
N THR A 49 -7.60 -7.15 3.11
CA THR A 49 -7.29 -7.57 1.74
C THR A 49 -6.06 -8.47 1.68
N THR A 50 -5.10 -8.27 2.58
CA THR A 50 -3.90 -9.11 2.67
C THR A 50 -4.23 -10.59 2.85
N GLN A 51 -5.07 -10.90 3.85
CA GLN A 51 -5.42 -12.28 4.17
C GLN A 51 -6.23 -12.93 3.05
N THR A 52 -7.11 -12.16 2.41
CA THR A 52 -7.87 -12.61 1.24
C THR A 52 -6.96 -12.93 0.05
N VAL A 53 -5.98 -12.08 -0.27
CA VAL A 53 -5.08 -12.30 -1.41
C VAL A 53 -4.22 -13.56 -1.20
N VAL A 54 -3.67 -13.74 0.00
CA VAL A 54 -2.83 -14.92 0.29
C VAL A 54 -3.63 -16.21 0.19
N THR A 55 -4.87 -16.22 0.68
CA THR A 55 -5.73 -17.42 0.64
C THR A 55 -6.26 -17.74 -0.76
N LEU A 56 -6.40 -16.75 -1.64
CA LEU A 56 -6.76 -16.93 -3.05
C LEU A 56 -5.62 -17.52 -3.89
N ILE A 57 -4.37 -17.16 -3.59
CA ILE A 57 -3.20 -17.54 -4.40
C ILE A 57 -2.56 -18.84 -3.88
N ALA A 58 -2.57 -19.06 -2.57
CA ALA A 58 -1.82 -20.16 -1.96
C ALA A 58 -2.61 -21.49 -1.96
N PRO A 59 -2.00 -22.60 -2.44
CA PRO A 59 -2.50 -23.95 -2.21
C PRO A 59 -2.68 -24.23 -0.71
N VAL A 60 -3.69 -25.03 -0.35
CA VAL A 60 -4.11 -25.26 1.05
C VAL A 60 -2.96 -25.76 1.93
N ASP A 61 -2.12 -26.65 1.39
CA ASP A 61 -0.94 -27.24 2.02
C ASP A 61 0.26 -26.29 2.12
N LYS A 62 0.30 -25.21 1.34
CA LYS A 62 1.42 -24.26 1.27
C LYS A 62 1.12 -22.88 1.84
N ARG A 63 -0.07 -22.66 2.41
CA ARG A 63 -0.48 -21.35 2.97
C ARG A 63 0.55 -20.79 3.95
N GLY A 64 1.14 -21.63 4.81
CA GLY A 64 2.19 -21.22 5.74
C GLY A 64 3.42 -20.64 5.04
N THR A 65 3.87 -21.24 3.93
CA THR A 65 5.01 -20.75 3.13
C THR A 65 4.69 -19.41 2.47
N TYR A 66 3.49 -19.23 1.93
CA TYR A 66 3.08 -17.96 1.31
C TYR A 66 2.94 -16.83 2.35
N ILE A 67 2.39 -17.14 3.53
CA ILE A 67 2.35 -16.20 4.66
C ILE A 67 3.77 -15.84 5.10
N GLY A 68 4.67 -16.82 5.22
CA GLY A 68 6.07 -16.59 5.57
C GLY A 68 6.79 -15.68 4.57
N ALA A 69 6.61 -15.92 3.27
CA ALA A 69 7.15 -15.07 2.21
C ALA A 69 6.59 -13.64 2.30
N TYR A 70 5.27 -13.49 2.48
CA TYR A 70 4.63 -12.18 2.67
C TYR A 70 5.23 -11.44 3.88
N SER A 71 5.33 -12.09 5.03
CA SER A 71 5.91 -11.52 6.26
C SER A 71 7.36 -11.09 6.08
N PHE A 72 8.14 -11.85 5.30
CA PHE A 72 9.51 -11.47 4.94
C PHE A 72 9.51 -10.18 4.11
N TYR A 73 8.70 -10.10 3.05
CA TYR A 73 8.61 -8.90 2.22
C TYR A 73 8.15 -7.67 3.00
N THR A 74 7.17 -7.82 3.91
CA THR A 74 6.73 -6.71 4.75
C THR A 74 7.81 -6.27 5.73
N SER A 75 8.52 -7.22 6.36
CA SER A 75 9.60 -6.90 7.30
C SER A 75 10.76 -6.21 6.58
N PHE A 76 11.14 -6.72 5.41
CA PHE A 76 12.16 -6.12 4.57
C PHE A 76 11.75 -4.72 4.09
N GLY A 77 10.50 -4.55 3.67
CA GLY A 77 9.94 -3.26 3.29
C GLY A 77 9.99 -2.24 4.43
N SER A 78 9.61 -2.65 5.65
CA SER A 78 9.68 -1.79 6.84
C SER A 78 11.12 -1.41 7.19
N PHE A 79 12.07 -2.35 7.09
CA PHE A 79 13.48 -2.10 7.32
C PHE A 79 14.04 -1.11 6.27
N ALA A 80 13.89 -1.43 4.99
CA ALA A 80 14.37 -0.61 3.89
C ALA A 80 13.71 0.78 3.90
N GLY A 81 12.40 0.85 4.15
CA GLY A 81 11.64 2.09 4.27
C GLY A 81 12.11 2.95 5.44
N SER A 82 12.44 2.35 6.58
CA SER A 82 12.99 3.09 7.74
C SER A 82 14.36 3.67 7.44
N VAL A 83 15.25 2.89 6.82
CA VAL A 83 16.60 3.35 6.44
C VAL A 83 16.52 4.46 5.39
N LEU A 84 15.76 4.23 4.31
CA LEU A 84 15.60 5.20 3.22
C LEU A 84 14.87 6.46 3.69
N GLY A 85 13.82 6.32 4.49
CA GLY A 85 13.08 7.43 5.08
C GLY A 85 13.94 8.28 6.00
N LEU A 86 14.80 7.67 6.82
CA LEU A 86 15.73 8.39 7.68
C LEU A 86 16.80 9.14 6.88
N LEU A 87 17.34 8.51 5.82
CA LEU A 87 18.28 9.17 4.92
C LEU A 87 17.64 10.35 4.21
N MET A 88 16.43 10.17 3.65
CA MET A 88 15.66 11.26 3.04
C MET A 88 15.40 12.39 4.05
N LEU A 89 14.99 12.06 5.27
CA LEU A 89 14.76 13.06 6.30
C LEU A 89 16.04 13.84 6.63
N SER A 90 17.20 13.18 6.65
CA SER A 90 18.49 13.83 6.89
C SER A 90 18.80 14.88 5.81
N PHE A 91 18.60 14.54 4.53
CA PHE A 91 18.84 15.46 3.41
C PHE A 91 17.78 16.56 3.26
N PHE A 92 16.52 16.26 3.56
CA PHE A 92 15.39 17.18 3.36
C PHE A 92 14.88 17.81 4.66
N SER A 93 15.63 17.70 5.76
CA SER A 93 15.27 18.24 7.08
C SER A 93 15.00 19.75 7.04
N GLY A 94 15.71 20.51 6.19
CA GLY A 94 15.49 21.95 5.98
C GLY A 94 14.29 22.30 5.09
N ILE A 95 13.69 21.32 4.39
CA ILE A 95 12.55 21.51 3.47
C ILE A 95 11.51 20.42 3.73
N THR A 96 10.89 20.46 4.92
CA THR A 96 9.92 19.45 5.38
C THR A 96 8.77 19.18 4.41
N PRO A 97 8.18 20.17 3.70
CA PRO A 97 7.12 19.88 2.72
C PRO A 97 7.57 18.97 1.59
N LEU A 98 8.80 19.14 1.08
CA LEU A 98 9.33 18.36 -0.03
C LEU A 98 9.50 16.88 0.36
N PHE A 99 9.95 16.61 1.59
CA PHE A 99 10.05 15.25 2.14
C PHE A 99 8.71 14.50 2.07
N TRP A 100 7.64 15.13 2.58
CA TRP A 100 6.31 14.51 2.60
C TRP A 100 5.69 14.38 1.22
N ILE A 101 5.93 15.35 0.31
CA ILE A 101 5.48 15.26 -1.09
C ILE A 101 6.15 14.07 -1.80
N LEU A 102 7.46 13.85 -1.60
CA LEU A 102 8.16 12.71 -2.19
C LEU A 102 7.61 11.37 -1.68
N ILE A 103 7.34 11.25 -0.38
CA ILE A 103 6.72 10.04 0.19
C ILE A 103 5.29 9.86 -0.36
N GLY A 104 4.49 10.93 -0.39
CA GLY A 104 3.12 10.89 -0.88
C GLY A 104 3.05 10.51 -2.36
N THR A 105 3.92 11.08 -3.21
CA THR A 105 3.99 10.75 -4.65
C THR A 105 4.44 9.32 -4.87
N GLY A 106 5.48 8.84 -4.15
CA GLY A 106 5.90 7.44 -4.21
C GLY A 106 4.76 6.49 -3.81
N THR A 107 4.02 6.82 -2.76
CA THR A 107 2.86 6.04 -2.30
C THR A 107 1.72 6.06 -3.33
N PHE A 108 1.49 7.20 -4.00
CA PHE A 108 0.51 7.31 -5.08
C PHE A 108 0.86 6.42 -6.27
N VAL A 109 2.14 6.35 -6.66
CA VAL A 109 2.61 5.42 -7.71
C VAL A 109 2.31 3.97 -7.32
N VAL A 110 2.54 3.59 -6.06
CA VAL A 110 2.19 2.25 -5.56
C VAL A 110 0.69 1.98 -5.64
N ALA A 111 -0.16 2.96 -5.30
CA ALA A 111 -1.61 2.83 -5.47
C ALA A 111 -2.00 2.57 -6.94
N ALA A 112 -1.40 3.31 -7.87
CA ALA A 112 -1.62 3.12 -9.30
C ALA A 112 -1.15 1.73 -9.78
N LEU A 113 -0.01 1.25 -9.29
CA LEU A 113 0.49 -0.11 -9.60
C LEU A 113 -0.49 -1.20 -9.14
N TYR A 114 -1.13 -1.05 -7.97
CA TYR A 114 -2.16 -1.99 -7.52
C TYR A 114 -3.38 -2.03 -8.46
N VAL A 115 -3.81 -0.88 -8.98
CA VAL A 115 -4.90 -0.80 -9.96
C VAL A 115 -4.49 -1.45 -11.29
N LEU A 116 -3.26 -1.25 -11.74
CA LEU A 116 -2.74 -1.90 -12.94
C LEU A 116 -2.56 -3.41 -12.78
N LEU A 117 -2.25 -3.89 -11.58
CA LEU A 117 -2.17 -5.32 -11.29
C LEU A 117 -3.56 -5.97 -11.35
N ASP A 118 -4.60 -5.30 -10.87
CA ASP A 118 -5.98 -5.79 -11.00
C ASP A 118 -6.38 -5.97 -12.47
N SER A 119 -6.11 -4.96 -13.32
CA SER A 119 -6.46 -5.03 -14.74
C SER A 119 -5.77 -6.18 -15.48
N LYS A 120 -4.50 -6.48 -15.13
CA LYS A 120 -3.77 -7.63 -15.68
C LYS A 120 -4.25 -8.97 -15.13
N PHE A 121 -4.52 -9.07 -13.83
CA PHE A 121 -5.02 -10.30 -13.23
C PHE A 121 -6.36 -10.74 -13.85
N ARG A 122 -7.21 -9.76 -14.16
CA ARG A 122 -8.47 -9.96 -14.90
C ARG A 122 -8.26 -10.48 -16.33
N ALA A 123 -7.28 -9.95 -17.06
CA ALA A 123 -7.00 -10.39 -18.42
C ALA A 123 -6.58 -11.87 -18.48
N THR A 124 -5.73 -12.29 -17.53
CA THR A 124 -5.25 -13.67 -17.44
C THR A 124 -6.34 -14.64 -16.95
N SER A 125 -7.21 -14.23 -16.01
CA SER A 125 -8.31 -15.10 -15.55
C SER A 125 -9.36 -15.36 -16.64
N LEU A 126 -9.57 -14.39 -17.53
CA LEU A 126 -10.51 -14.52 -18.66
C LEU A 126 -9.92 -15.31 -19.84
N SER A 127 -8.61 -15.23 -20.08
CA SER A 127 -7.94 -16.03 -21.12
C SER A 127 -7.73 -17.50 -20.75
N GLY A 128 -7.86 -17.84 -19.46
CA GLY A 128 -7.72 -19.20 -18.94
C GLY A 128 -9.01 -20.00 -18.84
N SER A 129 -10.16 -19.46 -19.27
CA SER A 129 -11.40 -20.25 -19.36
C SER A 129 -11.26 -21.24 -20.52
N PRO A 130 -11.31 -22.57 -20.29
CA PRO A 130 -11.77 -23.44 -21.35
C PRO A 130 -13.15 -22.94 -21.75
N ALA A 131 -13.41 -22.80 -23.04
CA ALA A 131 -14.77 -22.72 -23.53
C ALA A 131 -15.53 -23.91 -22.92
N ALA A 132 -16.50 -23.60 -22.06
CA ALA A 132 -17.48 -24.56 -21.57
C ALA A 132 -18.36 -25.01 -22.73
#